data_AF-A0A174E3V3-F1
#
_entry.id   AF-A0A174E3V3-F1
#
_cell.length_a   1.000
_cell.length_b   1.000
_cell.length_c   1.000
_cell.angle_alpha   90.00
_cell.angle_beta   90.00
_cell.angle_gamma   90.00
#
_symmetry.space_group_name_H-M   'P 1'
#
loop_
_entity.id
_entity.type
_entity.pdbx_description
1 polymer ?
#
loop_
_entity_poly.entity_id
_entity_poly.type
_entity_poly.pdbx_seq_one_letter_code
_entity_poly.pdbx_strand_id
1 'polypeptide(L)'
;MENVFEILKDLPKPGDYVLLTVAKGSAAGEKAILAEKKIIWESKENGFFSAHFSEAGDLKKCGLYEIREQQVFCDIIGGQEHLVICGGGHVSVPVIKIGIMLGWKVTVLEDRPQFADHARNAGATEVICQPFEDALDQIEGDKDTYFVVLTRGHRYDQVCLEKIVGKEHAYIGMIGSRRRSAMVKQNLIEKGCSQEVIGEIKSPIGLNIGAETPEEIGVAIMAEIIEVKNQNKRVCGYPKDLLEAILDIVHPGKKMLATIITRKGSAPRNVGSKMLILEDGSCVGTIGGGCMEAEVLRKARVMMHENNTGLKTEYVDMTGDDAEEEGMVCGGTIEVLLEPLWN
;
A
#
# COMPACT_ATOMS: atom_id res chain seq x y z
N MET A 1 -21.58 18.80 -5.25
CA MET A 1 -20.11 18.82 -5.25
C MET A 1 -19.69 17.36 -5.16
N GLU A 2 -18.87 16.86 -6.08
CA GLU A 2 -18.42 15.46 -6.03
C GLU A 2 -17.70 15.21 -4.70
N ASN A 3 -18.02 14.07 -4.07
CA ASN A 3 -17.37 13.65 -2.85
C ASN A 3 -15.92 13.25 -3.17
N VAL A 4 -14.96 13.57 -2.28
CA VAL A 4 -13.55 13.20 -2.41
C VAL A 4 -13.35 11.73 -2.75
N PHE A 5 -14.19 10.82 -2.23
CA PHE A 5 -14.04 9.39 -2.46
C PHE A 5 -14.37 8.95 -3.90
N GLU A 6 -15.30 9.63 -4.58
CA GLU A 6 -15.57 9.38 -6.01
C GLU A 6 -14.36 9.81 -6.85
N ILE A 7 -13.78 10.97 -6.52
CA ILE A 7 -12.58 11.46 -7.21
C ILE A 7 -11.42 10.49 -6.99
N LEU A 8 -11.19 10.04 -5.74
CA LEU A 8 -10.14 9.06 -5.42
C LEU A 8 -10.30 7.72 -6.16
N LYS A 9 -11.55 7.30 -6.40
CA LYS A 9 -11.86 6.08 -7.17
C LYS A 9 -11.52 6.26 -8.66
N ASP A 10 -11.76 7.44 -9.20
CA ASP A 10 -11.58 7.75 -10.63
C ASP A 10 -10.19 8.34 -10.96
N LEU A 11 -9.33 8.59 -9.96
CA LEU A 11 -7.96 9.04 -10.19
C LEU A 11 -7.22 8.07 -11.12
N PRO A 12 -6.62 8.55 -12.22
CA PRO A 12 -5.74 7.73 -13.05
C PRO A 12 -4.63 7.12 -12.20
N LYS A 13 -4.41 5.81 -12.28
CA LYS A 13 -3.29 5.14 -11.61
C LYS A 13 -2.38 4.51 -12.67
N PRO A 14 -1.04 4.60 -12.52
CA PRO A 14 -0.30 5.16 -11.39
C PRO A 14 -0.27 6.70 -11.34
N GLY A 15 -0.05 7.26 -10.15
CA GLY A 15 0.23 8.69 -9.98
C GLY A 15 0.75 9.03 -8.58
N ASP A 16 1.33 10.23 -8.44
CA ASP A 16 1.80 10.77 -7.17
C ASP A 16 0.75 11.69 -6.57
N TYR A 17 -0.26 11.09 -5.95
CA TYR A 17 -1.36 11.82 -5.34
C TYR A 17 -1.18 11.96 -3.83
N VAL A 18 -1.54 13.12 -3.31
CA VAL A 18 -1.58 13.41 -1.88
C VAL A 18 -2.96 13.88 -1.50
N LEU A 19 -3.61 13.21 -0.56
CA LEU A 19 -4.82 13.70 0.07
C LEU A 19 -4.45 14.41 1.36
N LEU A 20 -4.76 15.70 1.43
CA LEU A 20 -4.64 16.49 2.64
C LEU A 20 -6.01 16.59 3.30
N THR A 21 -6.06 16.43 4.63
CA THR A 21 -7.25 16.65 5.45
C THR A 21 -6.87 17.51 6.64
N VAL A 22 -7.58 18.61 6.89
CA VAL A 22 -7.45 19.34 8.14
C VAL A 22 -8.11 18.51 9.25
N ALA A 23 -7.29 17.82 10.05
CA ALA A 23 -7.73 16.94 11.12
C ALA A 23 -8.23 17.71 12.35
N LYS A 24 -7.65 18.89 12.62
CA LYS A 24 -7.98 19.72 13.79
C LYS A 24 -7.72 21.19 13.53
N GLY A 25 -8.55 22.05 14.11
CA GLY A 25 -8.46 23.52 13.98
C GLY A 25 -9.74 24.12 13.40
N SER A 26 -9.73 25.43 13.14
CA SER A 26 -10.89 26.18 12.63
C SER A 26 -11.36 25.76 11.23
N ALA A 27 -10.49 25.11 10.44
CA ALA A 27 -10.80 24.59 9.10
C ALA A 27 -10.97 23.06 9.10
N ALA A 28 -11.21 22.43 10.26
CA ALA A 28 -11.36 20.98 10.37
C ALA A 28 -12.39 20.41 9.39
N GLY A 29 -12.00 19.34 8.68
CA GLY A 29 -12.80 18.70 7.65
C GLY A 29 -12.54 19.22 6.23
N GLU A 30 -11.86 20.37 6.05
CA GLU A 30 -11.42 20.76 4.71
C GLU A 30 -10.41 19.74 4.16
N LYS A 31 -10.52 19.42 2.87
CA LYS A 31 -9.68 18.46 2.16
C LYS A 31 -9.18 19.03 0.84
N ALA A 32 -8.02 18.55 0.39
CA ALA A 32 -7.52 18.80 -0.95
C ALA A 32 -6.78 17.59 -1.49
N ILE A 33 -6.90 17.34 -2.80
CA ILE A 33 -6.08 16.36 -3.51
C ILE A 33 -5.04 17.12 -4.31
N LEU A 34 -3.78 16.73 -4.13
CA LEU A 34 -2.66 17.24 -4.90
C LEU A 34 -2.18 16.20 -5.90
N ALA A 35 -1.81 16.65 -7.10
CA ALA A 35 -1.02 15.89 -8.07
C ALA A 35 0.12 16.76 -8.58
N GLU A 36 1.35 16.24 -8.61
CA GLU A 36 2.53 16.97 -9.12
C GLU A 36 2.70 18.39 -8.52
N LYS A 37 2.43 18.55 -7.22
CA LYS A 37 2.41 19.85 -6.54
C LYS A 37 1.43 20.86 -7.16
N LYS A 38 0.23 20.41 -7.50
CA LYS A 38 -0.91 21.26 -7.85
C LYS A 38 -2.16 20.73 -7.16
N ILE A 39 -3.01 21.62 -6.68
CA ILE A 39 -4.36 21.25 -6.22
C ILE A 39 -5.15 20.85 -7.46
N ILE A 40 -5.60 19.59 -7.51
CA ILE A 40 -6.50 19.10 -8.56
C ILE A 40 -7.95 19.05 -8.08
N TRP A 41 -8.16 19.07 -6.76
CA TRP A 41 -9.47 19.16 -6.14
C TRP A 41 -9.36 19.72 -4.72
N GLU A 42 -10.35 20.49 -4.28
CA GLU A 42 -10.50 20.93 -2.89
C GLU A 42 -11.97 20.89 -2.48
N SER A 43 -12.23 20.57 -1.20
CA SER A 43 -13.58 20.50 -0.65
C SER A 43 -14.25 21.87 -0.53
N LYS A 44 -13.46 22.94 -0.60
CA LYS A 44 -13.90 24.33 -0.49
C LYS A 44 -13.04 25.20 -1.39
N GLU A 45 -13.68 25.81 -2.37
CA GLU A 45 -13.02 26.68 -3.33
C GLU A 45 -12.36 27.88 -2.62
N ASN A 46 -11.08 28.13 -2.92
CA ASN A 46 -10.25 29.14 -2.25
C ASN A 46 -10.22 28.98 -0.71
N GLY A 47 -10.30 27.73 -0.22
CA GLY A 47 -10.27 27.39 1.19
C GLY A 47 -8.86 27.44 1.81
N PHE A 48 -8.69 26.72 2.91
CA PHE A 48 -7.44 26.65 3.67
C PHE A 48 -6.23 26.24 2.82
N PHE A 49 -6.39 25.20 1.98
CA PHE A 49 -5.27 24.67 1.18
C PHE A 49 -4.85 25.60 0.06
N SER A 50 -5.80 26.27 -0.61
CA SER A 50 -5.48 27.31 -1.58
C SER A 50 -4.77 28.50 -0.95
N ALA A 51 -5.20 28.94 0.24
CA ALA A 51 -4.58 30.06 0.96
C ALA A 51 -3.15 29.75 1.48
N HIS A 52 -2.87 28.47 1.77
CA HIS A 52 -1.60 28.03 2.37
C HIS A 52 -0.85 27.01 1.50
N PHE A 53 -1.05 27.08 0.19
CA PHE A 53 -0.51 26.11 -0.76
C PHE A 53 1.02 26.02 -0.75
N SER A 54 1.72 27.12 -0.47
CA SER A 54 3.18 27.14 -0.38
C SER A 54 3.75 26.23 0.71
N GLU A 55 2.99 25.97 1.78
CA GLU A 55 3.39 25.07 2.87
C GLU A 55 2.81 23.66 2.65
N ALA A 56 1.54 23.57 2.23
CA ALA A 56 0.84 22.31 2.03
C ALA A 56 1.31 21.53 0.78
N GLY A 57 1.69 22.22 -0.28
CA GLY A 57 2.06 21.65 -1.59
C GLY A 57 3.36 20.84 -1.60
N ASP A 58 4.19 20.98 -0.56
CA ASP A 58 5.47 20.27 -0.44
C ASP A 58 5.39 19.01 0.44
N LEU A 59 4.22 18.71 1.02
CA LEU A 59 4.02 17.50 1.83
C LEU A 59 4.06 16.25 0.95
N LYS A 60 4.95 15.31 1.30
CA LYS A 60 5.22 14.08 0.52
C LYS A 60 5.34 12.82 1.37
N LYS A 61 5.09 12.91 2.67
CA LYS A 61 5.14 11.76 3.58
C LYS A 61 3.82 11.67 4.33
N CYS A 62 3.36 10.44 4.53
CA CYS A 62 2.17 10.22 5.33
C CYS A 62 2.45 10.62 6.79
N GLY A 63 1.57 11.42 7.38
CA GLY A 63 1.76 11.95 8.73
C GLY A 63 0.91 13.18 9.06
N LEU A 64 0.95 13.57 10.33
CA LEU A 64 0.32 14.80 10.83
C LEU A 64 1.33 15.95 10.83
N TYR A 65 0.91 17.09 10.30
CA TYR A 65 1.70 18.32 10.15
C TYR A 65 0.97 19.50 10.76
N GLU A 66 1.71 20.50 11.20
CA GLU A 66 1.14 21.77 11.67
C GLU A 66 1.34 22.84 10.61
N ILE A 67 0.26 23.46 10.16
CA ILE A 67 0.25 24.56 9.18
C ILE A 67 -0.70 25.61 9.72
N ARG A 68 -0.18 26.80 10.07
CA ARG A 68 -0.99 27.96 10.51
C ARG A 68 -2.02 27.61 11.59
N GLU A 69 -1.57 26.97 12.67
CA GLU A 69 -2.40 26.54 13.82
C GLU A 69 -3.45 25.47 13.49
N GLN A 70 -3.44 24.92 12.28
CA GLN A 70 -4.22 23.74 11.90
C GLN A 70 -3.34 22.49 11.95
N GLN A 71 -3.93 21.37 12.35
CA GLN A 71 -3.31 20.06 12.19
C GLN A 71 -3.79 19.43 10.89
N VAL A 72 -2.87 19.25 9.95
CA VAL A 72 -3.11 18.70 8.61
C VAL A 72 -2.59 17.28 8.54
N PHE A 73 -3.47 16.33 8.32
CA PHE A 73 -3.10 14.97 7.98
C PHE A 73 -2.80 14.86 6.49
N CYS A 74 -1.60 14.41 6.17
CA CYS A 74 -1.14 14.11 4.82
C CYS A 74 -1.23 12.60 4.59
N ASP A 75 -1.99 12.21 3.58
CA ASP A 75 -2.13 10.83 3.14
C ASP A 75 -1.57 10.67 1.74
N ILE A 76 -0.70 9.68 1.54
CA ILE A 76 -0.09 9.42 0.23
C ILE A 76 -0.95 8.36 -0.42
N ILE A 77 -1.52 8.67 -1.59
CA ILE A 77 -2.43 7.78 -2.29
C ILE A 77 -1.63 7.02 -3.35
N GLY A 78 -1.20 5.81 -2.99
CA GLY A 78 -0.50 4.91 -3.90
C GLY A 78 -1.41 4.11 -4.85
N GLY A 79 -0.75 3.39 -5.76
CA GLY A 79 -1.35 2.34 -6.55
C GLY A 79 -1.74 1.11 -5.71
N GLN A 80 -2.42 0.17 -6.35
CA GLN A 80 -2.53 -1.19 -5.81
C GLN A 80 -1.18 -1.87 -5.98
N GLU A 81 -0.68 -2.56 -4.96
CA GLU A 81 0.58 -3.30 -5.09
C GLU A 81 0.49 -4.35 -6.21
N HIS A 82 1.41 -4.26 -7.17
CA HIS A 82 1.45 -5.12 -8.35
C HIS A 82 2.70 -6.00 -8.35
N LEU A 83 2.51 -7.29 -8.07
CA LEU A 83 3.57 -8.29 -8.15
C LEU A 83 3.66 -8.84 -9.57
N VAL A 84 4.78 -8.60 -10.26
CA VAL A 84 5.04 -9.12 -11.60
C VAL A 84 6.11 -10.21 -11.51
N ILE A 85 5.73 -11.46 -11.77
CA ILE A 85 6.62 -12.62 -11.64
C ILE A 85 7.02 -13.11 -13.04
N CYS A 86 8.31 -13.06 -13.34
CA CYS A 86 8.87 -13.66 -14.55
C CYS A 86 9.25 -15.12 -14.28
N GLY A 87 8.36 -16.03 -14.64
CA GLY A 87 8.50 -17.48 -14.49
C GLY A 87 7.43 -18.06 -13.56
N GLY A 88 6.78 -19.13 -13.99
CA GLY A 88 5.76 -19.89 -13.27
C GLY A 88 6.28 -21.19 -12.68
N GLY A 89 7.57 -21.28 -12.34
CA GLY A 89 8.18 -22.46 -11.73
C GLY A 89 7.65 -22.78 -10.33
N HIS A 90 8.15 -23.87 -9.71
CA HIS A 90 7.69 -24.32 -8.39
C HIS A 90 7.82 -23.27 -7.29
N VAL A 91 8.89 -22.46 -7.32
CA VAL A 91 9.12 -21.36 -6.36
C VAL A 91 8.10 -20.23 -6.53
N SER A 92 7.58 -20.02 -7.74
CA SER A 92 6.61 -18.96 -8.00
C SER A 92 5.25 -19.24 -7.36
N VAL A 93 4.85 -20.52 -7.20
CA VAL A 93 3.55 -20.90 -6.64
C VAL A 93 3.31 -20.34 -5.22
N PRO A 94 4.20 -20.53 -4.23
CA PRO A 94 4.03 -19.93 -2.91
C PRO A 94 4.09 -18.40 -2.95
N VAL A 95 4.94 -17.81 -3.79
CA VAL A 95 5.01 -16.35 -3.99
C VAL A 95 3.67 -15.80 -4.48
N ILE A 96 3.06 -16.44 -5.48
CA ILE A 96 1.72 -16.09 -5.99
C ILE A 96 0.69 -16.17 -4.87
N LYS A 97 0.63 -17.30 -4.16
CA LYS A 97 -0.35 -17.51 -3.09
C LYS A 97 -0.23 -16.49 -1.98
N ILE A 98 0.98 -16.16 -1.55
CA ILE A 98 1.23 -15.13 -0.53
C ILE A 98 0.83 -13.75 -1.08
N GLY A 99 1.19 -13.42 -2.33
CA GLY A 99 0.78 -12.16 -2.97
C GLY A 99 -0.74 -11.98 -3.00
N ILE A 100 -1.47 -13.03 -3.41
CA ILE A 100 -2.95 -13.04 -3.42
C ILE A 100 -3.52 -12.94 -1.99
N MET A 101 -2.94 -13.68 -1.03
CA MET A 101 -3.32 -13.60 0.39
C MET A 101 -3.16 -12.19 0.95
N LEU A 102 -2.18 -11.42 0.47
CA LEU A 102 -1.95 -10.02 0.84
C LEU A 102 -2.83 -9.03 0.07
N GLY A 103 -3.69 -9.50 -0.86
CA GLY A 103 -4.57 -8.66 -1.68
C GLY A 103 -3.88 -7.97 -2.87
N TRP A 104 -2.68 -8.42 -3.25
CA TRP A 104 -1.92 -7.79 -4.34
C TRP A 104 -2.44 -8.24 -5.70
N LYS A 105 -2.32 -7.38 -6.71
CA LYS A 105 -2.47 -7.81 -8.10
C LYS A 105 -1.24 -8.67 -8.43
N VAL A 106 -1.44 -9.89 -8.89
CA VAL A 106 -0.33 -10.79 -9.26
C VAL A 106 -0.42 -11.12 -10.74
N THR A 107 0.54 -10.64 -11.52
CA THR A 107 0.70 -10.99 -12.94
C THR A 107 1.89 -11.93 -13.11
N VAL A 108 1.68 -13.08 -13.74
CA VAL A 108 2.75 -14.05 -14.03
C VAL A 108 3.03 -14.11 -15.52
N LEU A 109 4.29 -13.92 -15.89
CA LEU A 109 4.79 -14.06 -17.25
C LEU A 109 5.46 -15.43 -17.37
N GLU A 110 5.09 -16.24 -18.36
CA GLU A 110 5.64 -17.57 -18.54
C GLU A 110 5.59 -18.01 -20.00
N ASP A 111 6.67 -18.61 -20.51
CA ASP A 111 6.76 -19.03 -21.92
C ASP A 111 6.39 -20.51 -22.13
N ARG A 112 6.10 -21.25 -21.06
CA ARG A 112 5.70 -22.66 -21.08
C ARG A 112 4.23 -22.84 -20.63
N PRO A 113 3.34 -23.35 -21.49
CA PRO A 113 1.90 -23.48 -21.19
C PRO A 113 1.59 -24.20 -19.87
N GLN A 114 2.27 -25.31 -19.57
CA GLN A 114 2.04 -26.07 -18.34
C GLN A 114 2.31 -25.24 -17.06
N PHE A 115 3.35 -24.42 -17.06
CA PHE A 115 3.71 -23.61 -15.90
C PHE A 115 2.81 -22.37 -15.80
N ALA A 116 2.31 -21.85 -16.93
CA ALA A 116 1.27 -20.84 -16.95
C ALA A 116 -0.02 -21.38 -16.31
N ASP A 117 -0.40 -22.63 -16.58
CA ASP A 117 -1.56 -23.28 -15.94
C ASP A 117 -1.35 -23.44 -14.43
N HIS A 118 -0.14 -23.78 -13.97
CA HIS A 118 0.16 -23.81 -12.54
C HIS A 118 -0.02 -22.44 -11.88
N ALA A 119 0.40 -21.37 -12.54
CA ALA A 119 0.22 -20.00 -12.03
C ALA A 119 -1.26 -19.62 -11.93
N ARG A 120 -2.08 -19.97 -12.93
CA ARG A 120 -3.54 -19.78 -12.89
C ARG A 120 -4.16 -20.55 -11.73
N ASN A 121 -3.80 -21.82 -11.56
CA ASN A 121 -4.29 -22.66 -10.48
C ASN A 121 -3.83 -22.19 -9.09
N ALA A 122 -2.72 -21.46 -9.01
CA ALA A 122 -2.25 -20.84 -7.77
C ALA A 122 -3.03 -19.55 -7.42
N GLY A 123 -3.87 -19.04 -8.32
CA GLY A 123 -4.72 -17.88 -8.11
C GLY A 123 -4.16 -16.56 -8.65
N ALA A 124 -3.13 -16.58 -9.52
CA ALA A 124 -2.62 -15.36 -10.13
C ALA A 124 -3.75 -14.55 -10.80
N THR A 125 -3.79 -13.24 -10.54
CA THR A 125 -4.80 -12.33 -11.10
C THR A 125 -4.77 -12.33 -12.63
N GLU A 126 -3.57 -12.45 -13.20
CA GLU A 126 -3.34 -12.47 -14.63
C GLU A 126 -2.16 -13.38 -14.97
N VAL A 127 -2.24 -14.09 -16.11
CA VAL A 127 -1.16 -14.93 -16.61
C VAL A 127 -0.96 -14.72 -18.10
N ILE A 128 0.19 -14.16 -18.47
CA ILE A 128 0.59 -13.90 -19.85
C ILE A 128 1.51 -15.04 -20.31
N CYS A 129 0.96 -15.92 -21.14
CA CYS A 129 1.68 -17.10 -21.65
C CYS A 129 2.37 -16.80 -23.00
N GLN A 130 3.49 -16.09 -22.96
CA GLN A 130 4.25 -15.60 -24.13
C GLN A 130 5.76 -15.59 -23.80
N PRO A 131 6.65 -15.42 -24.80
CA PRO A 131 8.05 -15.11 -24.52
C PRO A 131 8.18 -13.93 -23.55
N PHE A 132 9.13 -14.00 -22.61
CA PHE A 132 9.26 -12.98 -21.55
C PHE A 132 9.42 -11.55 -22.09
N GLU A 133 10.11 -11.40 -23.22
CA GLU A 133 10.31 -10.10 -23.87
C GLU A 133 8.97 -9.48 -24.28
N ASP A 134 8.17 -10.22 -25.05
CA ASP A 134 6.84 -9.80 -25.53
C ASP A 134 5.86 -9.57 -24.38
N ALA A 135 5.94 -10.42 -23.35
CA ALA A 135 5.10 -10.31 -22.16
C ALA A 135 5.45 -9.06 -21.32
N LEU A 136 6.74 -8.71 -21.20
CA LEU A 136 7.19 -7.52 -20.48
C LEU A 136 6.92 -6.21 -21.23
N ASP A 137 6.79 -6.25 -22.56
CA ASP A 137 6.38 -5.08 -23.34
C ASP A 137 4.93 -4.67 -23.07
N GLN A 138 4.11 -5.57 -22.52
CA GLN A 138 2.73 -5.29 -22.07
C GLN A 138 2.66 -4.76 -20.63
N ILE A 139 3.78 -4.76 -19.89
CA ILE A 139 3.84 -4.30 -18.50
C ILE A 139 4.58 -2.96 -18.46
N GLU A 140 3.90 -1.85 -18.18
CA GLU A 140 4.55 -0.54 -18.10
C GLU A 140 5.48 -0.43 -16.87
N GLY A 141 4.98 -0.83 -15.70
CA GLY A 141 5.66 -0.67 -14.42
C GLY A 141 5.43 0.72 -13.81
N ASP A 142 5.38 0.77 -12.48
CA ASP A 142 5.18 2.00 -11.70
C ASP A 142 5.86 1.91 -10.32
N LYS A 143 5.74 2.97 -9.52
CA LYS A 143 6.32 3.06 -8.17
C LYS A 143 5.76 2.08 -7.15
N ASP A 144 4.72 1.32 -7.50
CA ASP A 144 4.07 0.30 -6.68
C ASP A 144 4.16 -1.09 -7.35
N THR A 145 5.04 -1.25 -8.36
CA THR A 145 5.30 -2.48 -9.09
C THR A 145 6.55 -3.21 -8.56
N TYR A 146 6.41 -4.51 -8.28
CA TYR A 146 7.44 -5.36 -7.71
C TYR A 146 7.79 -6.47 -8.70
N PHE A 147 8.95 -6.35 -9.34
CA PHE A 147 9.41 -7.34 -10.32
C PHE A 147 10.20 -8.47 -9.63
N VAL A 148 9.79 -9.71 -9.88
CA VAL A 148 10.42 -10.92 -9.33
C VAL A 148 10.81 -11.84 -10.47
N VAL A 149 12.11 -12.01 -10.69
CA VAL A 149 12.68 -12.84 -11.76
C VAL A 149 12.97 -14.24 -11.21
N LEU A 150 12.09 -15.19 -11.54
CA LEU A 150 12.12 -16.61 -11.13
C LEU A 150 12.17 -17.54 -12.35
N THR A 151 12.99 -17.19 -13.34
CA THR A 151 12.99 -17.89 -14.62
C THR A 151 13.71 -19.25 -14.53
N ARG A 152 13.62 -20.04 -15.61
CA ARG A 152 14.28 -21.35 -15.74
C ARG A 152 15.78 -21.29 -16.07
N GLY A 153 16.40 -20.11 -16.14
CA GLY A 153 17.86 -20.04 -16.30
C GLY A 153 18.42 -18.69 -16.77
N HIS A 154 19.75 -18.57 -16.66
CA HIS A 154 20.49 -17.31 -16.83
C HIS A 154 20.17 -16.51 -18.10
N ARG A 155 19.92 -17.17 -19.24
CA ARG A 155 19.57 -16.48 -20.49
C ARG A 155 18.26 -15.70 -20.35
N TYR A 156 17.26 -16.30 -19.70
CA TYR A 156 15.96 -15.67 -19.51
C TYR A 156 15.99 -14.63 -18.39
N ASP A 157 16.79 -14.87 -17.33
CA ASP A 157 17.07 -13.87 -16.29
C ASP A 157 17.60 -12.57 -16.91
N GLN A 158 18.56 -12.69 -17.84
CA GLN A 158 19.14 -11.56 -18.58
C GLN A 158 18.10 -10.82 -19.43
N VAL A 159 17.28 -11.54 -20.21
CA VAL A 159 16.21 -10.93 -21.03
C VAL A 159 15.22 -10.14 -20.18
N CYS A 160 14.79 -10.72 -19.05
CA CYS A 160 13.85 -10.05 -18.16
C CYS A 160 14.45 -8.78 -17.57
N LEU A 161 15.67 -8.87 -17.01
CA LEU A 161 16.29 -7.73 -16.36
C LEU A 161 16.61 -6.60 -17.32
N GLU A 162 17.01 -6.88 -18.56
CA GLU A 162 17.25 -5.84 -19.58
C GLU A 162 16.01 -4.99 -19.87
N LYS A 163 14.82 -5.59 -19.88
CA LYS A 163 13.56 -4.87 -20.02
C LYS A 163 13.15 -4.17 -18.73
N ILE A 164 13.31 -4.84 -17.58
CA ILE A 164 12.84 -4.33 -16.28
C ILE A 164 13.63 -3.11 -15.82
N VAL A 165 14.96 -3.06 -16.02
CA VAL A 165 15.78 -1.92 -15.56
C VAL A 165 15.44 -0.59 -16.24
N GLY A 166 14.73 -0.62 -17.37
CA GLY A 166 14.21 0.56 -18.06
C GLY A 166 12.80 0.99 -17.64
N LYS A 167 12.15 0.25 -16.73
CA LYS A 167 10.78 0.49 -16.26
C LYS A 167 10.79 1.12 -14.88
N GLU A 168 9.76 1.88 -14.55
CA GLU A 168 9.54 2.33 -13.17
C GLU A 168 9.16 1.15 -12.28
N HIS A 169 9.66 1.12 -11.05
CA HIS A 169 9.49 0.00 -10.13
C HIS A 169 9.69 0.40 -8.66
N ALA A 170 9.08 -0.38 -7.76
CA ALA A 170 9.34 -0.36 -6.32
C ALA A 170 10.47 -1.31 -5.91
N TYR A 171 10.66 -2.39 -6.68
CA TYR A 171 11.55 -3.49 -6.32
C TYR A 171 11.93 -4.32 -7.55
N ILE A 172 13.18 -4.77 -7.60
CA ILE A 172 13.66 -5.81 -8.53
C ILE A 172 14.38 -6.88 -7.73
N GLY A 173 13.87 -8.11 -7.79
CA GLY A 173 14.50 -9.29 -7.21
C GLY A 173 14.78 -10.34 -8.26
N MET A 174 15.93 -11.01 -8.17
CA MET A 174 16.30 -12.09 -9.08
C MET A 174 16.82 -13.30 -8.31
N ILE A 175 16.24 -14.47 -8.59
CA ILE A 175 16.77 -15.75 -8.12
C ILE A 175 18.11 -16.06 -8.76
N GLY A 176 19.05 -16.57 -7.97
CA GLY A 176 20.35 -16.98 -8.48
C GLY A 176 21.43 -16.97 -7.42
N SER A 177 22.50 -17.73 -7.66
CA SER A 177 23.69 -17.68 -6.81
C SER A 177 24.40 -16.34 -6.97
N ARG A 178 25.15 -15.91 -5.95
CA ARG A 178 25.97 -14.67 -6.00
C ARG A 178 26.82 -14.56 -7.27
N ARG A 179 27.38 -15.69 -7.73
CA ARG A 179 28.15 -15.77 -8.99
C ARG A 179 27.28 -15.46 -10.20
N ARG A 180 26.08 -16.03 -10.30
CA ARG A 180 25.14 -15.75 -11.40
C ARG A 180 24.72 -14.29 -11.38
N SER A 181 24.40 -13.77 -10.20
CA SER A 181 24.03 -12.36 -10.01
C SER A 181 25.12 -11.42 -10.50
N ALA A 182 26.39 -11.68 -10.14
CA ALA A 182 27.52 -10.86 -10.59
C ALA A 182 27.66 -10.85 -12.13
N MET A 183 27.50 -12.00 -12.78
CA MET A 183 27.58 -12.10 -14.24
C MET A 183 26.47 -11.30 -14.94
N VAL A 184 25.23 -11.44 -14.45
CA VAL A 184 24.08 -10.74 -15.05
C VAL A 184 24.20 -9.23 -14.85
N LYS A 185 24.60 -8.77 -13.66
CA LYS A 185 24.87 -7.35 -13.39
C LYS A 185 25.98 -6.80 -14.29
N GLN A 186 27.05 -7.56 -14.50
CA GLN A 186 28.14 -7.15 -15.39
C GLN A 186 27.67 -6.98 -16.84
N ASN A 187 26.86 -7.91 -17.36
CA ASN A 187 26.28 -7.79 -18.71
C ASN A 187 25.38 -6.56 -18.85
N LEU A 188 24.60 -6.21 -17.82
CA LEU A 188 23.77 -5.01 -17.82
C LEU A 188 24.63 -3.74 -17.86
N ILE A 189 25.74 -3.71 -17.11
CA ILE A 189 26.70 -2.59 -17.15
C ILE A 189 27.29 -2.43 -18.55
N GLU A 190 27.71 -3.54 -19.18
CA GLU A 190 28.29 -3.53 -20.54
C GLU A 190 27.31 -3.06 -21.60
N LYS A 191 26.00 -3.24 -21.38
CA LYS A 191 24.93 -2.72 -22.23
C LYS A 191 24.55 -1.26 -21.95
N GLY A 192 25.22 -0.61 -20.99
CA GLY A 192 25.02 0.80 -20.66
C GLY A 192 23.81 1.08 -19.76
N CYS A 193 23.29 0.08 -19.06
CA CYS A 193 22.21 0.28 -18.08
C CYS A 193 22.69 1.08 -16.85
N SER A 194 21.77 1.81 -16.20
CA SER A 194 22.10 2.64 -15.03
C SER A 194 22.68 1.81 -13.89
N GLN A 195 23.86 2.22 -13.39
CA GLN A 195 24.50 1.54 -12.26
C GLN A 195 23.69 1.69 -10.96
N GLU A 196 22.93 2.76 -10.81
CA GLU A 196 22.05 2.98 -9.65
C GLU A 196 20.99 1.88 -9.59
N VAL A 197 20.25 1.69 -10.68
CA VAL A 197 19.21 0.64 -10.79
C VAL A 197 19.82 -0.76 -10.64
N ILE A 198 20.98 -1.02 -11.23
CA ILE A 198 21.68 -2.31 -11.07
C ILE A 198 22.08 -2.58 -9.60
N GLY A 199 22.46 -1.52 -8.88
CA GLY A 199 22.76 -1.56 -7.45
C GLY A 199 21.56 -1.98 -6.60
N GLU A 200 20.36 -1.60 -7.00
CA GLU A 200 19.11 -1.88 -6.29
C GLU A 200 18.62 -3.33 -6.46
N ILE A 201 19.04 -4.03 -7.53
CA ILE A 201 18.64 -5.43 -7.78
C ILE A 201 19.03 -6.34 -6.61
N LYS A 202 18.03 -6.94 -5.96
CA LYS A 202 18.17 -7.92 -4.88
C LYS A 202 18.46 -9.29 -5.45
N SER A 203 19.71 -9.73 -5.34
CA SER A 203 20.13 -11.05 -5.83
C SER A 203 21.35 -11.58 -5.05
N PRO A 204 21.26 -12.77 -4.41
CA PRO A 204 20.09 -13.65 -4.33
C PRO A 204 18.87 -12.96 -3.72
N ILE A 205 17.70 -13.24 -4.27
CA ILE A 205 16.42 -12.68 -3.82
C ILE A 205 15.97 -13.30 -2.49
N GLY A 206 15.32 -12.50 -1.65
CA GLY A 206 14.71 -12.94 -0.40
C GLY A 206 15.65 -12.85 0.80
N LEU A 207 15.05 -12.75 1.99
CA LEU A 207 15.81 -12.67 3.25
C LEU A 207 16.60 -13.95 3.50
N ASN A 208 17.79 -13.80 4.09
CA ASN A 208 18.63 -14.94 4.44
C ASN A 208 18.12 -15.64 5.72
N ILE A 209 17.10 -16.48 5.56
CA ILE A 209 16.48 -17.27 6.64
C ILE A 209 16.88 -18.75 6.62
N GLY A 210 17.81 -19.15 5.74
CA GLY A 210 18.20 -20.55 5.56
C GLY A 210 17.15 -21.39 4.83
N ALA A 211 16.37 -20.79 3.92
CA ALA A 211 15.32 -21.48 3.17
C ALA A 211 15.85 -22.57 2.23
N GLU A 212 15.21 -23.74 2.21
CA GLU A 212 15.58 -24.89 1.37
C GLU A 212 14.45 -25.31 0.43
N THR A 213 13.20 -25.27 0.90
CA THR A 213 12.01 -25.68 0.13
C THR A 213 11.45 -24.52 -0.72
N PRO A 214 10.70 -24.79 -1.81
CA PRO A 214 10.02 -23.74 -2.57
C PRO A 214 9.14 -22.83 -1.68
N GLU A 215 8.45 -23.41 -0.70
CA GLU A 215 7.60 -22.71 0.25
C GLU A 215 8.40 -21.75 1.14
N GLU A 216 9.49 -22.23 1.73
CA GLU A 216 10.39 -21.39 2.55
C GLU A 216 11.04 -20.28 1.72
N ILE A 217 11.46 -20.58 0.48
CA ILE A 217 12.00 -19.58 -0.44
C ILE A 217 10.92 -18.53 -0.78
N GLY A 218 9.67 -18.96 -1.00
CA GLY A 218 8.55 -18.06 -1.23
C GLY A 218 8.31 -17.12 -0.05
N VAL A 219 8.38 -17.63 1.19
CA VAL A 219 8.32 -16.81 2.42
C VAL A 219 9.48 -15.83 2.48
N ALA A 220 10.72 -16.27 2.19
CA ALA A 220 11.90 -15.43 2.20
C ALA A 220 11.81 -14.27 1.20
N ILE A 221 11.33 -14.55 -0.01
CA ILE A 221 11.11 -13.54 -1.07
C ILE A 221 10.06 -12.52 -0.63
N MET A 222 8.89 -13.00 -0.20
CA MET A 222 7.81 -12.10 0.18
C MET A 222 8.14 -11.29 1.44
N ALA A 223 8.91 -11.84 2.37
CA ALA A 223 9.39 -11.11 3.54
C ALA A 223 10.31 -9.93 3.13
N GLU A 224 11.24 -10.14 2.19
CA GLU A 224 12.10 -9.06 1.68
C GLU A 224 11.29 -7.99 0.93
N ILE A 225 10.32 -8.41 0.09
CA ILE A 225 9.43 -7.51 -0.62
C ILE A 225 8.61 -6.65 0.35
N ILE A 226 8.04 -7.25 1.40
CA ILE A 226 7.28 -6.54 2.43
C ILE A 226 8.18 -5.57 3.21
N GLU A 227 9.41 -5.96 3.51
CA GLU A 227 10.39 -5.08 4.16
C GLU A 227 10.65 -3.82 3.31
N VAL A 228 10.94 -3.99 2.02
CA VAL A 228 11.19 -2.87 1.10
C VAL A 228 9.95 -1.99 0.94
N LYS A 229 8.76 -2.60 0.75
CA LYS A 229 7.50 -1.86 0.69
C LYS A 229 7.32 -0.97 1.92
N ASN A 230 7.52 -1.53 3.12
CA ASN A 230 7.25 -0.82 4.37
C ASN A 230 8.30 0.26 4.68
N GLN A 231 9.48 0.21 4.06
CA GLN A 231 10.48 1.30 4.12
C GLN A 231 10.06 2.51 3.27
N ASN A 232 9.40 2.28 2.13
CA ASN A 232 9.07 3.33 1.16
C ASN A 232 7.85 4.20 1.55
N LYS A 233 7.13 3.87 2.63
CA LYS A 233 6.00 4.64 3.23
C LYS A 233 4.91 5.16 2.25
N ARG A 234 4.89 4.68 1.00
CA ARG A 234 3.75 4.80 0.09
C ARG A 234 2.67 3.88 0.66
N VAL A 235 1.63 4.47 1.23
CA VAL A 235 0.46 3.72 1.69
C VAL A 235 -0.49 3.64 0.49
N CYS A 236 -1.23 2.55 0.33
CA CYS A 236 -2.30 2.49 -0.68
C CYS A 236 -3.37 3.59 -0.45
N GLY A 237 -3.38 4.23 0.73
CA GLY A 237 -4.29 5.28 1.15
C GLY A 237 -5.70 4.71 1.34
N TYR A 238 -6.35 4.41 0.22
CA TYR A 238 -7.66 3.79 0.15
C TYR A 238 -7.63 2.54 -0.75
N PRO A 239 -7.55 1.33 -0.16
CA PRO A 239 -7.71 0.09 -0.90
C PRO A 239 -9.05 0.05 -1.65
N LYS A 240 -9.10 -0.69 -2.77
CA LYS A 240 -10.29 -0.79 -3.63
C LYS A 240 -11.55 -1.17 -2.85
N ASP A 241 -11.48 -2.25 -2.06
CA ASP A 241 -12.62 -2.75 -1.27
C ASP A 241 -13.10 -1.72 -0.24
N LEU A 242 -12.19 -0.89 0.30
CA LEU A 242 -12.53 0.19 1.23
C LEU A 242 -13.27 1.33 0.51
N LEU A 243 -12.80 1.76 -0.67
CA LEU A 243 -13.50 2.78 -1.47
C LEU A 243 -14.87 2.29 -1.91
N GLU A 244 -14.96 1.05 -2.37
CA GLU A 244 -16.24 0.43 -2.75
C GLU A 244 -17.19 0.43 -1.55
N ALA A 245 -16.75 0.02 -0.36
CA ALA A 245 -17.58 0.03 0.84
C ALA A 245 -17.98 1.45 1.30
N ILE A 246 -17.10 2.45 1.17
CA ILE A 246 -17.41 3.85 1.46
C ILE A 246 -18.54 4.34 0.54
N LEU A 247 -18.38 4.12 -0.76
CA LEU A 247 -19.30 4.58 -1.81
C LEU A 247 -20.55 3.70 -1.96
N ASP A 248 -20.59 2.55 -1.27
CA ASP A 248 -21.68 1.59 -1.43
C ASP A 248 -23.04 2.17 -1.00
N ILE A 249 -23.94 2.29 -1.97
CA ILE A 249 -25.31 2.75 -1.78
C ILE A 249 -26.25 1.65 -1.27
N VAL A 250 -25.83 0.38 -1.30
CA VAL A 250 -26.63 -0.80 -0.90
C VAL A 250 -26.69 -0.94 0.62
N HIS A 251 -25.72 -0.40 1.35
CA HIS A 251 -25.77 -0.26 2.82
C HIS A 251 -26.07 1.21 3.19
N PRO A 252 -27.34 1.65 3.16
CA PRO A 252 -27.73 3.07 3.32
C PRO A 252 -27.63 3.61 4.75
N GLY A 253 -26.87 2.95 5.62
CA GLY A 253 -26.69 3.34 7.02
C GLY A 253 -25.55 4.35 7.21
N LYS A 254 -25.41 4.83 8.45
CA LYS A 254 -24.29 5.69 8.84
C LYS A 254 -22.96 4.95 8.73
N LYS A 255 -21.94 5.61 8.18
CA LYS A 255 -20.58 5.07 8.04
C LYS A 255 -19.56 6.00 8.69
N MET A 256 -18.68 5.47 9.53
CA MET A 256 -17.58 6.21 10.14
C MET A 256 -16.26 5.73 9.57
N LEU A 257 -15.45 6.64 9.04
CA LEU A 257 -14.08 6.33 8.65
C LEU A 257 -13.13 6.66 9.80
N ALA A 258 -12.44 5.65 10.31
CA ALA A 258 -11.39 5.79 11.30
C ALA A 258 -10.02 5.73 10.61
N THR A 259 -9.14 6.70 10.84
CA THR A 259 -7.77 6.74 10.29
C THR A 259 -6.74 6.97 11.40
N ILE A 260 -5.70 6.15 11.49
CA ILE A 260 -4.56 6.44 12.40
C ILE A 260 -3.78 7.62 11.84
N ILE A 261 -3.72 8.73 12.59
CA ILE A 261 -3.00 9.95 12.19
C ILE A 261 -1.68 10.14 12.94
N THR A 262 -1.54 9.56 14.14
CA THR A 262 -0.28 9.52 14.87
C THR A 262 -0.06 8.16 15.56
N ARG A 263 1.20 7.79 15.78
CA ARG A 263 1.61 6.57 16.47
C ARG A 263 2.86 6.83 17.29
N LYS A 264 2.89 6.32 18.52
CA LYS A 264 4.06 6.25 19.40
C LYS A 264 4.20 4.84 19.96
N GLY A 265 5.43 4.36 20.11
CA GLY A 265 5.71 3.02 20.64
C GLY A 265 5.21 1.88 19.74
N SER A 266 4.99 0.71 20.35
CA SER A 266 4.67 -0.55 19.66
C SER A 266 3.17 -0.71 19.38
N ALA A 267 2.59 0.20 18.60
CA ALA A 267 1.21 0.01 18.11
C ALA A 267 1.16 -0.97 16.91
N PRO A 268 0.05 -1.70 16.68
CA PRO A 268 0.00 -2.81 15.71
C PRO A 268 0.02 -2.38 14.24
N ARG A 269 -0.44 -1.16 13.91
CA ARG A 269 -0.56 -0.66 12.53
C ARG A 269 0.10 0.72 12.37
N ASN A 270 0.41 1.09 11.13
CA ASN A 270 1.11 2.33 10.82
C ASN A 270 0.13 3.51 10.63
N VAL A 271 0.68 4.73 10.72
CA VAL A 271 -0.02 5.96 10.32
C VAL A 271 -0.55 5.84 8.89
N GLY A 272 -1.78 6.26 8.65
CA GLY A 272 -2.51 6.09 7.39
C GLY A 272 -3.40 4.85 7.34
N SER A 273 -3.28 3.91 8.28
CA SER A 273 -4.20 2.76 8.34
C SER A 273 -5.63 3.21 8.55
N LYS A 274 -6.57 2.59 7.82
CA LYS A 274 -8.00 2.95 7.83
C LYS A 274 -8.89 1.76 8.16
N MET A 275 -10.02 2.07 8.79
CA MET A 275 -11.11 1.15 9.08
C MET A 275 -12.43 1.89 8.86
N LEU A 276 -13.29 1.34 8.02
CA LEU A 276 -14.67 1.80 7.88
C LEU A 276 -15.53 1.02 8.86
N ILE A 277 -16.31 1.74 9.65
CA ILE A 277 -17.23 1.19 10.63
C ILE A 277 -18.65 1.45 10.12
N LEU A 278 -19.45 0.40 9.98
CA LEU A 278 -20.84 0.48 9.54
C LEU A 278 -21.78 0.51 10.74
N GLU A 279 -23.00 1.00 10.53
CA GLU A 279 -24.02 1.17 11.57
C GLU A 279 -24.44 -0.16 12.24
N ASP A 280 -24.40 -1.27 11.50
CA ASP A 280 -24.64 -2.62 12.03
C ASP A 280 -23.47 -3.15 12.88
N GLY A 281 -22.36 -2.40 12.95
CA GLY A 281 -21.16 -2.75 13.69
C GLY A 281 -20.14 -3.58 12.91
N SER A 282 -20.44 -3.97 11.67
CA SER A 282 -19.45 -4.60 10.79
C SER A 282 -18.39 -3.59 10.33
N CYS A 283 -17.23 -4.10 9.94
CA CYS A 283 -16.07 -3.27 9.59
C CYS A 283 -15.43 -3.72 8.28
N VAL A 284 -14.92 -2.74 7.53
CA VAL A 284 -14.07 -2.97 6.34
C VAL A 284 -12.70 -2.35 6.60
N GLY A 285 -11.65 -3.16 6.46
CA GLY A 285 -10.31 -2.77 6.89
C GLY A 285 -10.12 -2.87 8.40
N THR A 286 -8.98 -2.40 8.88
CA THR A 286 -8.57 -2.54 10.28
C THR A 286 -7.49 -1.50 10.60
N ILE A 287 -7.65 -0.84 11.75
CA ILE A 287 -6.64 0.05 12.35
C ILE A 287 -5.80 -0.67 13.40
N GLY A 288 -6.11 -1.91 13.76
CA GLY A 288 -5.37 -2.68 14.74
C GLY A 288 -6.02 -4.02 15.05
N GLY A 289 -5.95 -4.45 16.30
CA GLY A 289 -6.73 -5.57 16.80
C GLY A 289 -6.95 -5.34 18.30
N GLY A 290 -7.91 -6.04 18.88
CA GLY A 290 -8.09 -6.05 20.34
C GLY A 290 -8.73 -4.76 20.90
N CYS A 291 -8.33 -4.40 22.12
CA CYS A 291 -8.94 -3.33 22.93
C CYS A 291 -8.97 -1.97 22.22
N MET A 292 -7.94 -1.66 21.43
CA MET A 292 -7.83 -0.41 20.68
C MET A 292 -8.97 -0.24 19.67
N GLU A 293 -9.24 -1.28 18.88
CA GLU A 293 -10.33 -1.24 17.91
C GLU A 293 -11.68 -1.19 18.61
N ALA A 294 -11.85 -1.94 19.71
CA ALA A 294 -13.07 -1.94 20.50
C ALA A 294 -13.42 -0.54 21.05
N GLU A 295 -12.43 0.21 21.56
CA GLU A 295 -12.64 1.56 22.07
C GLU A 295 -13.00 2.55 20.96
N VAL A 296 -12.32 2.46 19.81
CA VAL A 296 -12.66 3.26 18.62
C VAL A 296 -14.09 2.95 18.13
N LEU A 297 -14.47 1.67 18.07
CA LEU A 297 -15.82 1.23 17.70
C LEU A 297 -16.88 1.77 18.66
N ARG A 298 -16.60 1.73 19.97
CA ARG A 298 -17.51 2.25 21.00
C ARG A 298 -17.77 3.75 20.79
N LYS A 299 -16.70 4.55 20.60
CA LYS A 299 -16.81 6.00 20.35
C LYS A 299 -17.52 6.31 19.04
N ALA A 300 -17.21 5.57 17.96
CA ALA A 300 -17.87 5.72 16.68
C ALA A 300 -19.39 5.48 16.78
N ARG A 301 -19.82 4.44 17.50
CA ARG A 301 -21.24 4.15 17.74
C ARG A 301 -21.94 5.26 18.53
N VAL A 302 -21.29 5.82 19.55
CA VAL A 302 -21.83 6.96 20.29
C VAL A 302 -22.06 8.15 19.34
N MET A 303 -21.06 8.49 18.52
CA MET A 303 -21.20 9.58 17.53
C MET A 303 -22.31 9.31 16.51
N MET A 304 -22.42 8.08 16.01
CA MET A 304 -23.51 7.68 15.11
C MET A 304 -24.89 7.85 15.77
N HIS A 305 -25.04 7.41 17.03
CA HIS A 305 -26.29 7.53 17.78
C HIS A 305 -26.66 8.99 18.07
N GLU A 306 -25.69 9.82 18.45
CA GLU A 306 -25.87 11.26 18.66
C GLU A 306 -26.07 12.07 17.37
N ASN A 307 -25.98 11.41 16.21
CA ASN A 307 -25.96 12.06 14.90
C ASN A 307 -24.88 13.15 14.80
N ASN A 308 -23.72 12.92 15.42
CA ASN A 308 -22.62 13.86 15.42
C ASN A 308 -21.90 13.83 14.06
N THR A 309 -21.92 14.96 13.38
CA THR A 309 -21.41 15.13 12.03
C THR A 309 -20.01 15.74 11.99
N GLY A 310 -19.47 16.12 13.15
CA GLY A 310 -18.17 16.78 13.28
C GLY A 310 -17.03 15.79 13.27
N LEU A 311 -15.95 16.15 12.58
CA LEU A 311 -14.66 15.47 12.61
C LEU A 311 -14.08 15.49 14.03
N LYS A 312 -13.61 14.35 14.55
CA LYS A 312 -12.98 14.25 15.88
C LYS A 312 -11.65 13.53 15.83
N THR A 313 -10.74 13.86 16.74
CA THR A 313 -9.54 13.06 17.01
C THR A 313 -9.62 12.41 18.37
N GLU A 314 -9.28 11.13 18.44
CA GLU A 314 -9.34 10.33 19.66
C GLU A 314 -7.97 9.73 19.96
N TYR A 315 -7.46 10.01 21.15
CA TYR A 315 -6.24 9.40 21.67
C TYR A 315 -6.59 8.06 22.32
N VAL A 316 -5.84 7.02 21.97
CA VAL A 316 -5.98 5.68 22.54
C VAL A 316 -4.64 5.26 23.11
N ASP A 317 -4.64 4.98 24.40
CA ASP A 317 -3.47 4.54 25.15
C ASP A 317 -3.62 3.06 25.52
N MET A 318 -2.63 2.25 25.17
CA MET A 318 -2.59 0.81 25.47
C MET A 318 -1.48 0.47 26.50
N THR A 319 -0.92 1.48 27.16
CA THR A 319 0.19 1.31 28.13
C THR A 319 -0.28 1.17 29.59
N GLY A 320 -1.59 1.28 29.85
CA GLY A 320 -2.17 1.26 31.20
C GLY A 320 -2.32 -0.13 31.83
N ASP A 321 -2.54 -0.15 33.15
CA ASP A 321 -2.66 -1.34 34.01
C ASP A 321 -3.76 -2.34 33.56
N ASP A 322 -4.79 -1.88 32.82
CA ASP A 322 -5.84 -2.74 32.25
C ASP A 322 -5.31 -3.74 31.19
N ALA A 323 -4.14 -3.46 30.61
CA ALA A 323 -3.49 -4.34 29.63
C ALA A 323 -2.92 -5.63 30.27
N GLU A 324 -2.60 -5.60 31.57
CA GLU A 324 -2.18 -6.79 32.33
C GLU A 324 -3.36 -7.71 32.68
N GLU A 325 -4.55 -7.17 32.96
CA GLU A 325 -5.74 -7.97 33.30
C GLU A 325 -6.39 -8.64 32.08
N GLU A 326 -6.37 -8.02 30.90
CA GLU A 326 -6.87 -8.62 29.65
C GLU A 326 -5.81 -9.42 28.86
N GLY A 327 -4.57 -9.49 29.35
CA GLY A 327 -3.49 -10.29 28.76
C GLY A 327 -2.97 -9.79 27.40
N MET A 328 -3.19 -8.52 27.06
CA MET A 328 -2.85 -7.94 25.75
C MET A 328 -1.74 -6.89 25.88
N VAL A 329 -0.48 -7.28 25.63
CA VAL A 329 0.71 -6.42 25.79
C VAL A 329 1.07 -5.72 24.47
N CYS A 330 0.30 -4.71 24.07
CA CYS A 330 0.69 -3.80 22.98
C CYS A 330 0.97 -2.41 23.55
N GLY A 331 2.18 -2.16 24.05
CA GLY A 331 2.55 -0.93 24.77
C GLY A 331 2.77 0.33 23.91
N GLY A 332 1.87 0.62 22.97
CA GLY A 332 1.91 1.82 22.13
C GLY A 332 0.75 2.77 22.37
N THR A 333 0.83 3.98 21.83
CA THR A 333 -0.29 4.93 21.82
C THR A 333 -0.52 5.45 20.41
N ILE A 334 -1.76 5.76 20.09
CA ILE A 334 -2.16 6.26 18.78
C ILE A 334 -3.15 7.41 18.92
N GLU A 335 -3.25 8.21 17.86
CA GLU A 335 -4.35 9.13 17.66
C GLU A 335 -5.11 8.76 16.38
N VAL A 336 -6.43 8.66 16.50
CA VAL A 336 -7.33 8.24 15.42
C VAL A 336 -8.23 9.40 15.04
N LEU A 337 -8.28 9.73 13.75
CA LEU A 337 -9.25 10.64 13.16
C LEU A 337 -10.55 9.86 12.90
N LEU A 338 -11.65 10.31 13.48
CA LEU A 338 -13.00 9.81 13.25
C LEU A 338 -13.76 10.78 12.35
N GLU A 339 -14.07 10.31 11.15
CA GLU A 339 -14.74 11.08 10.09
C GLU A 339 -16.13 10.50 9.78
N PRO A 340 -17.21 11.17 10.22
CA PRO A 340 -18.58 10.82 9.87
C PRO A 340 -18.87 10.99 8.37
N LEU A 341 -19.47 9.98 7.73
CA LEU A 341 -19.79 9.99 6.29
C LEU A 341 -21.30 10.01 6.00
N TRP A 342 -22.12 10.63 6.85
CA TRP A 342 -23.59 10.64 6.74
C TRP A 342 -24.22 12.03 6.69
N ASN A 343 -23.55 12.98 6.01
CA ASN A 343 -24.03 14.35 5.80
C ASN A 343 -24.57 14.60 4.41
#